data_AF-A0A2I0PHG5-F1
#
_entry.id   AF-A0A2I0PHG5-F1
#
_cell.length_a   1.000
_cell.length_b   1.000
_cell.length_c   1.000
_cell.angle_alpha   90.00
_cell.angle_beta   90.00
_cell.angle_gamma   90.00
#
_symmetry.space_group_name_H-M   'P 1'
#
loop_
_entity.id
_entity.type
_entity.pdbx_description
1 polymer ?
#
loop_
_entity_poly.entity_id
_entity_poly.type
_entity_poly.pdbx_seq_one_letter_code
_entity_poly.pdbx_strand_id
1 'polypeptide(L)'
;MEIGKDSYRERLVKYVPVEGLVFFVAVYGSSYAAMSFQPYFSLIARWIFLAGIAATLLWLWKVEGVTDWVQLAISTFGFVVWIFAFGVVPVAELPWYNQVAAALFLPFYVFGTPLIEGIPEQW
;
A
#
# COMPACT_ATOMS: atom_id res chain seq x y z
N MET A 1 -12.51 -27.25 15.40
CA MET A 1 -12.03 -25.91 15.76
C MET A 1 -10.51 -26.02 15.73
N GLU A 2 -9.91 -25.83 14.56
CA GLU A 2 -8.45 -25.86 14.45
C GLU A 2 -7.91 -24.54 15.00
N ILE A 3 -7.11 -24.66 16.05
CA ILE A 3 -6.38 -23.56 16.67
C ILE A 3 -5.01 -23.58 16.01
N GLY A 4 -4.65 -22.54 15.27
CA GLY A 4 -3.28 -22.33 14.77
C GLY A 4 -3.06 -22.38 13.27
N LYS A 5 -4.04 -21.96 12.45
CA LYS A 5 -3.77 -21.57 11.05
C LYS A 5 -4.83 -20.58 10.60
N ASP A 6 -4.43 -19.31 10.42
CA ASP A 6 -5.28 -18.31 9.78
C ASP A 6 -5.79 -18.84 8.43
N SER A 7 -7.07 -18.66 8.18
CA SER A 7 -7.67 -18.91 6.87
C SER A 7 -6.97 -18.06 5.81
N TYR A 8 -6.90 -18.55 4.57
CA TYR A 8 -6.38 -17.80 3.42
C TYR A 8 -7.01 -16.39 3.33
N ARG A 9 -8.30 -16.27 3.67
CA ARG A 9 -9.01 -14.99 3.70
C ARG A 9 -8.47 -14.04 4.76
N GLU A 10 -8.13 -14.54 5.95
CA GLU A 10 -7.58 -13.74 7.04
C GLU A 10 -6.18 -13.24 6.68
N ARG A 11 -5.35 -14.11 6.09
CA ARG A 11 -4.02 -13.72 5.58
C ARG A 11 -4.12 -12.67 4.48
N LEU A 12 -5.07 -12.82 3.55
CA LEU A 12 -5.25 -11.86 2.46
C LEU A 12 -5.62 -10.46 2.97
N VAL A 13 -6.56 -10.36 3.91
CA VAL A 13 -7.01 -9.07 4.49
C VAL A 13 -5.86 -8.38 5.22
N LYS A 14 -5.03 -9.15 5.95
CA LYS A 14 -3.88 -8.69 6.72
C LYS A 14 -2.78 -7.99 5.89
N TYR A 15 -2.66 -8.31 4.60
CA TYR A 15 -1.61 -7.74 3.73
C TYR A 15 -2.08 -6.60 2.82
N VAL A 16 -3.37 -6.28 2.81
CA VAL A 16 -3.89 -5.13 2.07
C VAL A 16 -3.99 -3.95 3.03
N PRO A 17 -3.17 -2.89 2.88
CA PRO A 17 -3.20 -1.72 3.77
C PRO A 17 -4.38 -0.81 3.40
N VAL A 18 -5.60 -1.30 3.62
CA VAL A 18 -6.84 -0.66 3.16
C VAL A 18 -6.97 0.75 3.72
N GLU A 19 -6.62 0.96 4.98
CA GLU A 19 -6.71 2.25 5.68
C GLU A 19 -5.78 3.28 5.03
N GLY A 20 -4.54 2.88 4.74
CA GLY A 20 -3.57 3.69 4.02
C GLY A 20 -4.05 4.03 2.61
N LEU A 21 -4.64 3.06 1.91
CA LEU A 21 -5.20 3.26 0.56
C LEU A 21 -6.40 4.21 0.56
N VAL A 22 -7.31 4.07 1.53
CA VAL A 22 -8.48 4.96 1.67
C VAL A 22 -8.03 6.39 1.92
N PHE A 23 -7.10 6.60 2.87
CA PHE A 23 -6.52 7.91 3.12
C PHE A 23 -5.87 8.49 1.86
N PHE A 24 -5.02 7.70 1.20
CA PHE A 24 -4.30 8.14 0.01
C PHE A 24 -5.26 8.49 -1.13
N VAL A 25 -6.23 7.63 -1.47
CA VAL A 25 -7.19 7.88 -2.54
C VAL A 25 -8.01 9.12 -2.26
N ALA A 26 -8.46 9.32 -1.01
CA ALA A 26 -9.22 10.50 -0.64
C ALA A 26 -8.40 11.79 -0.84
N VAL A 27 -7.17 11.83 -0.32
CA VAL A 27 -6.31 13.02 -0.38
C VAL A 27 -5.77 13.26 -1.79
N TYR A 28 -5.20 12.22 -2.42
CA TYR A 28 -4.66 12.31 -3.77
C TYR A 28 -5.75 12.60 -4.79
N GLY A 29 -6.88 11.88 -4.74
CA GLY A 29 -7.97 12.03 -5.71
C GLY A 29 -8.60 13.41 -5.65
N SER A 30 -8.88 13.93 -4.45
CA SER A 30 -9.39 15.29 -4.28
C SER A 30 -8.39 16.36 -4.72
N SER A 31 -7.11 16.20 -4.35
CA SER A 31 -6.04 17.12 -4.74
C SER A 31 -5.81 17.13 -6.26
N TYR A 32 -5.85 15.96 -6.89
CA TYR A 32 -5.72 15.82 -8.34
C TYR A 32 -6.87 16.53 -9.06
N ALA A 33 -8.10 16.32 -8.60
CA ALA A 33 -9.27 16.98 -9.19
C ALA A 33 -9.21 18.52 -9.07
N ALA A 34 -8.68 19.03 -7.96
CA ALA A 34 -8.62 20.47 -7.71
C ALA A 34 -7.39 21.16 -8.33
N MET A 35 -6.27 20.46 -8.49
CA MET A 35 -4.96 21.10 -8.68
C MET A 35 -4.10 20.49 -9.80
N SER A 36 -4.57 19.49 -10.56
CA SER A 36 -3.74 18.78 -11.55
C SER A 36 -3.09 19.65 -12.63
N PHE A 37 -3.68 20.81 -12.94
CA PHE A 37 -3.18 21.78 -13.91
C PHE A 37 -2.11 22.72 -13.34
N GLN A 38 -1.82 22.67 -12.04
CA GLN A 38 -0.82 23.52 -11.41
C GLN A 38 0.59 22.95 -11.62
N PRO A 39 1.59 23.81 -11.92
CA PRO A 39 2.96 23.35 -12.21
C PRO A 39 3.65 22.68 -11.02
N TYR A 40 3.20 22.96 -9.79
CA TYR A 40 3.75 22.40 -8.56
C TYR A 40 2.99 21.15 -8.07
N PHE A 41 1.96 20.67 -8.80
CA PHE A 41 1.17 19.53 -8.38
C PHE A 41 2.00 18.25 -8.26
N SER A 42 2.96 18.01 -9.17
CA SER A 42 3.87 16.84 -9.07
C SER A 42 4.59 16.79 -7.73
N LEU A 43 5.08 17.93 -7.23
CA LEU A 43 5.74 18.00 -5.92
C LEU A 43 4.77 17.68 -4.78
N ILE A 44 3.56 18.25 -4.81
CA ILE A 44 2.52 17.96 -3.81
C ILE A 44 2.16 16.47 -3.83
N ALA A 45 2.00 15.90 -5.01
CA ALA A 45 1.63 14.50 -5.18
C ALA A 45 2.69 13.55 -4.60
N ARG A 46 3.99 13.89 -4.70
CA ARG A 46 5.08 13.16 -4.03
C ARG A 46 4.97 13.23 -2.51
N TRP A 47 4.62 14.39 -1.96
CA TRP A 47 4.38 14.54 -0.52
C TRP A 47 3.16 13.75 -0.05
N ILE A 48 2.08 13.72 -0.82
CA ILE A 48 0.90 12.89 -0.53
C ILE A 48 1.28 11.40 -0.53
N PHE A 49 2.12 10.97 -1.47
CA PHE A 49 2.62 9.60 -1.51
C PHE A 49 3.45 9.25 -0.27
N LEU A 50 4.40 10.10 0.12
CA LEU A 50 5.19 9.91 1.34
C LEU A 50 4.31 9.93 2.60
N ALA A 51 3.30 10.80 2.65
CA ALA A 51 2.32 10.85 3.73
C ALA A 51 1.48 9.57 3.79
N GLY A 52 1.12 8.96 2.66
CA GLY A 52 0.42 7.67 2.61
C GLY A 52 1.27 6.51 3.14
N ILE A 53 2.57 6.48 2.82
CA ILE A 53 3.52 5.52 3.40
C ILE A 53 3.59 5.70 4.93
N ALA A 54 3.79 6.95 5.37
CA ALA A 54 3.88 7.27 6.79
C ALA A 54 2.57 6.94 7.54
N ALA A 55 1.41 7.24 6.94
CA ALA A 55 0.11 6.92 7.50
C ALA A 55 -0.08 5.41 7.65
N THR A 56 0.31 4.62 6.65
CA THR A 56 0.26 3.15 6.71
C THR A 56 1.12 2.61 7.85
N LEU A 57 2.37 3.08 7.95
CA LEU A 57 3.30 2.63 8.99
C LEU A 57 2.84 3.05 10.40
N LEU A 58 2.39 4.30 10.56
CA LEU A 58 1.91 4.82 11.83
C LEU A 58 0.62 4.13 12.28
N TRP A 59 -0.30 3.82 11.36
CA TRP A 59 -1.53 3.10 11.66
C TRP A 59 -1.22 1.70 12.18
N LEU A 60 -0.43 0.92 11.44
CA LEU A 60 -0.06 -0.43 11.83
C LEU A 60 0.67 -0.46 13.18
N TRP A 61 1.58 0.49 13.41
CA TRP A 61 2.36 0.53 14.63
C TRP A 61 1.56 1.02 15.85
N LYS A 62 0.75 2.07 15.71
CA LYS A 62 0.07 2.73 16.83
C LYS A 62 -1.34 2.24 17.10
N VAL A 63 -2.08 1.89 16.06
CA VAL A 63 -3.48 1.51 16.16
C VAL A 63 -3.61 -0.01 16.24
N GLU A 64 -2.92 -0.72 15.35
CA GLU A 64 -2.99 -2.19 15.32
C GLU A 64 -1.93 -2.87 16.20
N GLY A 65 -1.01 -2.10 16.78
CA GLY A 65 -0.02 -2.63 17.72
C GLY A 65 0.99 -3.59 17.09
N VAL A 66 1.15 -3.56 15.76
CA VAL A 66 2.09 -4.43 15.05
C VAL A 66 3.52 -4.06 15.45
N THR A 67 4.21 -5.01 16.07
CA THR A 67 5.62 -4.87 16.51
C THR A 67 6.60 -5.65 15.64
N ASP A 68 6.10 -6.56 14.80
CA ASP A 68 6.91 -7.34 13.87
C ASP A 68 7.35 -6.48 12.67
N TRP A 69 8.66 -6.35 12.51
CA TRP A 69 9.26 -5.54 11.44
C TRP A 69 9.03 -6.11 10.03
N VAL A 70 8.90 -7.43 9.89
CA VAL A 70 8.61 -8.09 8.61
C VAL A 70 7.18 -7.78 8.19
N GLN A 71 6.23 -7.84 9.13
CA GLN A 71 4.84 -7.49 8.88
C GLN A 71 4.68 -6.02 8.51
N LEU A 72 5.33 -5.10 9.24
CA LEU A 72 5.34 -3.68 8.89
C LEU A 72 5.94 -3.46 7.50
N ALA A 73 7.06 -4.11 7.18
CA ALA A 73 7.72 -3.98 5.88
C ALA A 73 6.84 -4.50 4.74
N ILE A 74 6.20 -5.66 4.90
CA ILE A 74 5.35 -6.27 3.87
C ILE A 74 4.12 -5.38 3.63
N SER A 75 3.42 -4.93 4.67
CA SER A 75 2.22 -4.10 4.51
C SER A 75 2.54 -2.71 3.95
N THR A 76 3.66 -2.10 4.38
CA THR A 76 4.13 -0.82 3.82
C THR A 76 4.54 -0.99 2.35
N PHE A 77 5.22 -2.08 2.00
CA PHE A 77 5.54 -2.39 0.61
C PHE A 77 4.26 -2.64 -0.21
N GLY A 78 3.27 -3.31 0.36
CA GLY A 78 1.97 -3.51 -0.26
C GLY A 78 1.33 -2.19 -0.65
N PHE A 79 1.35 -1.20 0.24
CA PHE A 79 0.84 0.14 -0.07
C PHE A 79 1.53 0.72 -1.31
N VAL A 80 2.87 0.65 -1.37
CA VAL A 80 3.64 1.11 -2.53
C VAL A 80 3.23 0.37 -3.80
N VAL A 81 3.09 -0.95 -3.75
CA VAL A 81 2.67 -1.77 -4.91
C VAL A 81 1.31 -1.33 -5.44
N TRP A 82 0.35 -1.06 -4.55
CA TRP A 82 -0.96 -0.53 -4.93
C TRP A 82 -0.86 0.84 -5.59
N ILE A 83 -0.07 1.77 -5.04
CA ILE A 83 0.12 3.11 -5.62
C ILE A 83 0.76 3.02 -7.01
N PHE A 84 1.71 2.10 -7.19
CA PHE A 84 2.31 1.83 -8.49
C PHE A 84 1.30 1.29 -9.49
N ALA A 85 0.40 0.40 -9.07
CA ALA A 85 -0.66 -0.11 -9.92
C ALA A 85 -1.68 0.97 -10.31
N PHE A 86 -1.94 1.96 -9.43
CA PHE A 86 -2.82 3.08 -9.74
C PHE A 86 -2.27 4.04 -10.80
N GLY A 87 -0.96 4.05 -11.06
CA GLY A 87 -0.38 4.93 -12.08
C GLY A 87 -0.51 6.41 -11.77
N VAL A 88 -0.47 6.76 -10.49
CA VAL A 88 -0.56 8.16 -10.05
C VAL A 88 0.68 8.95 -10.47
N VAL A 89 0.54 10.28 -10.59
CA VAL A 89 1.61 11.21 -10.99
C VAL A 89 2.98 10.94 -10.34
N PRO A 90 3.12 10.73 -9.01
CA PRO A 90 4.44 10.53 -8.40
C PRO A 90 5.14 9.25 -8.85
N VAL A 91 4.41 8.29 -9.44
CA VAL A 91 4.98 7.06 -10.00
C VAL A 91 5.08 7.15 -11.52
N ALA A 92 4.05 7.68 -12.19
CA ALA A 92 3.96 7.76 -13.64
C ALA A 92 5.07 8.62 -14.28
N GLU A 93 5.65 9.56 -13.54
CA GLU A 93 6.77 10.40 -13.99
C GLU A 93 8.14 9.71 -13.94
N LEU A 94 8.25 8.50 -13.36
CA LEU A 94 9.52 7.79 -13.26
C LEU A 94 9.93 7.26 -14.65
N PRO A 95 11.19 7.44 -15.09
CA PRO A 95 11.60 7.14 -16.46
C PRO A 95 11.55 5.64 -16.81
N TRP A 96 11.52 4.78 -15.80
CA TRP A 96 11.44 3.33 -15.92
C TRP A 96 10.03 2.78 -15.62
N TYR A 97 9.06 3.66 -15.34
CA TYR A 97 7.71 3.23 -15.03
C TYR A 97 7.01 2.65 -16.25
N ASN A 98 6.38 1.49 -16.05
CA ASN A 98 5.51 0.87 -17.03
C ASN A 98 4.19 0.47 -16.36
N GLN A 99 3.10 1.12 -16.78
CA GLN A 99 1.76 0.90 -16.22
C GLN A 99 1.32 -0.56 -16.30
N VAL A 100 1.60 -1.24 -17.41
CA VAL A 100 1.19 -2.63 -17.62
C VAL A 100 1.97 -3.54 -16.68
N ALA A 101 3.28 -3.36 -16.57
CA ALA A 101 4.11 -4.12 -15.64
C ALA A 101 3.68 -3.90 -14.19
N ALA A 102 3.39 -2.65 -13.79
CA ALA A 102 2.92 -2.33 -12.44
C ALA A 102 1.54 -2.96 -12.14
N ALA A 103 0.60 -2.88 -13.09
CA ALA A 103 -0.72 -3.49 -12.94
C ALA A 103 -0.66 -5.02 -12.88
N LEU A 104 0.24 -5.66 -13.65
CA LEU A 104 0.47 -7.10 -13.59
C LEU A 104 1.21 -7.52 -12.32
N PHE A 105 2.06 -6.67 -11.75
CA PHE A 105 2.77 -6.97 -10.50
C PHE A 105 1.83 -7.06 -9.30
N LEU A 106 0.78 -6.22 -9.26
CA LEU A 106 -0.19 -6.21 -8.16
C LEU A 106 -0.83 -7.58 -7.87
N PRO A 107 -1.40 -8.33 -8.83
CA PRO A 107 -1.94 -9.66 -8.56
C PRO A 107 -0.86 -10.63 -8.08
N PHE A 108 0.37 -10.57 -8.60
CA PHE A 108 1.46 -11.40 -8.07
C PHE A 108 1.75 -11.09 -6.60
N TYR A 109 1.71 -9.81 -6.20
CA TYR A 109 1.83 -9.44 -4.80
C TYR A 109 0.64 -9.93 -3.98
N VAL A 110 -0.60 -9.63 -4.38
CA VAL A 110 -1.82 -9.98 -3.63
C VAL A 110 -2.00 -11.49 -3.47
N PHE A 111 -1.73 -12.27 -4.52
CA PHE A 111 -1.86 -13.74 -4.47
C PHE A 111 -0.59 -14.43 -3.94
N GLY A 112 0.57 -13.77 -4.03
CA GLY A 112 1.85 -14.34 -3.61
C GLY A 112 2.17 -14.11 -2.14
N THR A 113 1.78 -12.96 -1.56
CA THR A 113 2.08 -12.64 -0.16
C THR A 113 1.47 -13.63 0.84
N PRO A 114 0.26 -14.18 0.65
CA PRO A 114 -0.28 -15.20 1.55
C PRO A 114 0.45 -16.54 1.45
N LEU A 115 1.37 -16.74 0.49
CA LEU A 115 2.15 -17.98 0.38
C LEU A 115 3.45 -17.93 1.21
N ILE A 116 3.83 -16.75 1.72
CA ILE A 116 5.05 -16.58 2.53
C ILE A 116 4.79 -17.16 3.94
N GLU A 117 5.41 -18.30 4.25
CA GLU A 117 5.38 -18.93 5.57
C GLU A 117 6.32 -18.20 6.55
N GLY A 118 5.89 -18.04 7.82
CA GLY A 118 6.72 -17.46 8.90
C GLY A 118 6.31 -16.08 9.43
N ILE A 119 5.13 -15.57 9.06
CA ILE A 119 4.61 -14.30 9.56
C ILE A 119 3.67 -14.59 10.74
N PRO A 120 3.80 -13.91 11.90
CA PRO A 120 3.06 -14.24 13.12
C PRO A 120 1.54 -14.33 12.89
N GLU A 121 0.93 -15.40 13.39
CA GLU A 121 -0.51 -15.65 13.26
C GLU A 121 -1.37 -14.70 14.12
N GLN A 122 -0.74 -13.95 15.03
CA GLN A 122 -1.41 -13.18 16.08
C GLN A 122 -1.24 -11.68 15.83
N TRP A 123 -2.36 -10.97 15.84
CA TRP A 123 -2.48 -9.51 15.78
C TRP A 123 -2.96 -9.07 17.16
#